data_AF-A0A7C1ZML9-F1
#
_entry.id   AF-A0A7C1ZML9-F1
#
_cell.length_a   1.000
_cell.length_b   1.000
_cell.length_c   1.000
_cell.angle_alpha   90.00
_cell.angle_beta   90.00
_cell.angle_gamma   90.00
#
_symmetry.space_group_name_H-M   'P 1'
#
loop_
_entity.id
_entity.type
_entity.pdbx_description
1 polymer ?
#
loop_
_entity_poly.entity_id
_entity_poly.type
_entity_poly.pdbx_seq_one_letter_code
_entity_poly.pdbx_strand_id
1 'polypeptide(L)' 'MPTKNPRLNVVLEHEVYQTLSKIAKKKGISLSLLARDLIKESLEIYEDIYWNEVAEKRDETFSYEKALSHKDIWK' A
#
# COMPACT_ATOMS: atom_id res chain seq x y z
N MET A 1 -20.98 -20.52 -1.50
CA MET A 1 -20.59 -19.18 -1.01
C MET A 1 -19.08 -19.05 -1.08
N PRO A 2 -18.52 -18.07 -1.80
CA PRO A 2 -17.13 -17.71 -1.63
C PRO A 2 -16.97 -17.30 -0.16
N THR A 3 -16.02 -17.89 0.55
CA THR A 3 -15.79 -17.65 1.97
C THR A 3 -15.54 -16.16 2.21
N LYS A 4 -16.05 -15.58 3.31
CA LYS A 4 -15.88 -14.15 3.67
C LYS A 4 -14.42 -13.65 3.63
N ASN A 5 -13.45 -14.56 3.72
CA ASN A 5 -12.02 -14.26 3.64
C ASN A 5 -11.38 -15.09 2.51
N PRO A 6 -11.02 -14.47 1.36
CA PRO A 6 -10.30 -15.17 0.30
C PRO A 6 -8.92 -15.61 0.80
N ARG A 7 -8.50 -16.83 0.42
CA ARG A 7 -7.19 -17.38 0.78
C ARG A 7 -6.28 -17.33 -0.44
N LEU A 8 -5.07 -16.83 -0.25
CA LEU A 8 -4.02 -16.83 -1.25
C LEU A 8 -2.94 -17.83 -0.84
N ASN A 9 -2.69 -18.84 -1.68
CA ASN A 9 -1.59 -19.79 -1.52
C ASN A 9 -0.48 -19.43 -2.51
N VAL A 10 0.73 -19.17 -2.01
CA VAL A 10 1.87 -18.76 -2.82
C VAL A 10 3.06 -19.67 -2.49
N VAL A 11 3.79 -20.09 -3.52
CA VAL A 11 5.06 -20.81 -3.35
C VAL A 11 6.17 -19.76 -3.23
N LEU A 12 6.97 -19.88 -2.17
CA LEU A 12 8.09 -18.98 -1.91
C LEU A 12 9.41 -19.69 -2.20
N GLU A 13 10.36 -18.94 -2.73
CA GLU A 13 11.75 -19.39 -2.81
C GLU A 13 12.34 -19.59 -1.41
N HIS A 14 13.34 -20.48 -1.33
CA HIS A 14 13.92 -20.87 -0.05
C HIS A 14 14.48 -19.68 0.74
N GLU A 15 15.18 -18.77 0.06
CA GLU A 15 15.81 -17.59 0.68
C GLU A 15 14.77 -16.59 1.22
N VAL A 16 13.71 -16.36 0.45
CA VAL A 16 12.59 -15.50 0.84
C VAL A 16 11.89 -16.07 2.06
N TYR A 17 11.60 -17.37 2.05
CA TYR A 17 10.99 -18.06 3.19
C TYR A 17 11.85 -17.96 4.45
N GLN A 18 13.16 -18.19 4.35
CA GLN A 18 14.07 -18.08 5.50
C GLN A 18 14.07 -16.68 6.08
N THR A 19 14.10 -15.66 5.23
CA THR A 19 14.10 -14.25 5.63
C THR A 19 12.80 -13.90 6.36
N LEU A 20 11.65 -14.25 5.77
CA LEU A 20 10.34 -14.06 6.40
C LEU A 20 10.25 -14.79 7.74
N SER A 21 10.75 -16.03 7.83
CA SER A 21 10.72 -16.82 9.06
C SER A 21 11.54 -16.18 10.17
N LYS A 22 12.73 -15.65 9.85
CA LYS A 22 13.57 -14.90 10.81
C LYS A 22 12.87 -13.63 11.30
N ILE A 23 12.26 -12.86 10.41
CA ILE A 23 11.54 -11.63 10.76
C ILE A 23 10.32 -11.95 11.63
N ALA A 24 9.53 -12.96 11.25
CA ALA A 24 8.34 -13.38 11.98
C ALA A 24 8.68 -13.83 13.40
N LYS A 25 9.75 -14.65 13.55
CA LYS A 25 10.28 -15.05 14.85
C LYS A 25 10.71 -13.86 15.70
N LYS A 26 11.47 -12.92 15.12
CA LYS A 26 11.92 -11.71 15.82
C LYS A 26 10.75 -10.84 16.30
N LYS A 27 9.66 -10.78 15.52
CA LYS A 27 8.45 -10.02 15.84
C LYS A 27 7.45 -10.79 16.72
N GLY A 28 7.66 -12.09 16.95
CA GLY A 28 6.74 -12.93 17.73
C GLY A 28 5.39 -13.17 17.05
N ILE A 29 5.31 -13.09 15.72
CA ILE A 29 4.07 -13.25 14.94
C ILE A 29 4.15 -14.43 13.98
N SER A 30 3.01 -14.86 13.43
CA SER A 30 2.97 -15.93 12.45
C SER A 30 3.46 -15.46 11.07
N LEU A 31 4.01 -16.39 10.27
CA LEU A 31 4.44 -16.14 8.90
C LEU A 31 3.33 -15.56 8.03
N SER A 32 2.12 -16.10 8.13
CA SER A 32 0.97 -15.63 7.36
C SER A 32 0.56 -14.21 7.75
N LEU A 33 0.67 -13.84 9.03
CA LEU A 33 0.38 -12.49 9.49
C LEU A 33 1.39 -11.51 8.92
N LEU A 34 2.69 -11.83 9.04
CA LEU A 34 3.76 -11.02 8.48
C LEU A 34 3.61 -10.86 6.97
N ALA A 35 3.35 -11.94 6.25
CA ALA A 35 3.18 -11.91 4.79
C ALA A 35 1.98 -11.04 4.38
N ARG A 36 0.85 -11.16 5.09
CA ARG A 36 -0.33 -10.31 4.87
C ARG A 36 0.03 -8.83 5.06
N ASP A 37 0.71 -8.49 6.15
CA ASP A 37 1.04 -7.11 6.47
C ASP A 37 2.00 -6.51 5.44
N LEU A 38 3.03 -7.26 5.04
CA LEU A 38 3.94 -6.85 3.97
C LEU A 38 3.24 -6.66 2.61
N ILE A 39 2.27 -7.52 2.27
CA ILE A 39 1.47 -7.35 1.06
C ILE A 39 0.65 -6.06 1.15
N LYS A 40 0.06 -5.76 2.31
CA LYS A 40 -0.71 -4.53 2.52
C LYS A 40 0.18 -3.28 2.38
N GLU A 41 1.34 -3.28 3.04
CA GLU A 41 2.33 -2.20 2.94
C GLU A 41 2.79 -2.00 1.48
N SER A 42 3.03 -3.08 0.73
CA SER A 42 3.39 -2.98 -0.68
C SER A 42 2.28 -2.36 -1.52
N LEU A 43 1.01 -2.69 -1.25
CA LEU A 43 -0.12 -2.09 -1.97
C LEU A 43 -0.26 -0.59 -1.66
N GLU A 44 -0.02 -0.19 -0.42
CA GLU A 44 0.01 1.24 -0.02
C GLU A 44 1.12 1.99 -0.79
N ILE A 45 2.31 1.40 -0.96
CA ILE A 45 3.39 2.00 -1.76
C ILE A 45 2.97 2.16 -3.24
N TYR A 46 2.30 1.17 -3.83
CA TYR A 46 1.79 1.28 -5.20
C TYR A 46 0.73 2.38 -5.33
N GLU A 47 -0.13 2.53 -4.32
CA GLU A 47 -1.12 3.59 -4.26
C GLU A 47 -0.46 4.98 -4.17
N ASP A 48 0.56 5.14 -3.33
CA ASP A 48 1.30 6.39 -3.20
C ASP A 48 1.98 6.79 -4.53
N ILE A 49 2.59 5.83 -5.23
CA ILE A 49 3.17 6.06 -6.56
C ILE A 49 2.10 6.57 -7.53
N TYR A 50 0.94 5.91 -7.57
CA TYR A 50 -0.17 6.31 -8.43
C TYR A 50 -0.66 7.74 -8.10
N TRP A 51 -0.86 8.05 -6.82
CA TRP A 51 -1.32 9.38 -6.42
C TRP A 51 -0.28 10.47 -6.70
N ASN A 52 1.01 10.15 -6.60
CA ASN A 52 2.06 11.08 -6.99
C ASN A 52 1.98 11.41 -8.49
N GLU A 53 1.81 10.41 -9.37
CA GLU A 53 1.63 10.63 -10.81
C GLU A 53 0.39 11.47 -11.12
N VAL A 54 -0.71 11.25 -10.38
CA VAL A 54 -1.93 12.05 -10.53
C VAL A 54 -1.70 13.49 -10.07
N ALA A 55 -0.95 13.68 -8.99
CA ALA A 55 -0.59 15.01 -8.48
C ALA A 55 0.28 15.77 -9.49
N GLU A 56 1.31 15.12 -10.05
CA GLU A 56 2.18 15.71 -11.07
C GLU A 56 1.38 16.20 -12.30
N LYS A 57 0.48 15.36 -12.84
CA LYS A 57 -0.40 15.75 -13.96
C LYS A 57 -1.28 16.96 -13.64
N ARG A 58 -1.72 17.09 -12.40
CA ARG A 58 -2.53 18.24 -11.96
C ARG A 58 -1.66 19.49 -11.80
N ASP A 59 -0.45 19.33 -11.28
CA ASP A 59 0.49 20.43 -11.09
C ASP A 59 0.89 21.07 -12.42
N GLU A 60 1.09 20.26 -13.48
CA GLU A 60 1.35 20.74 -14.85
C GLU A 60 0.29 21.72 -15.37
N THR A 61 -0.96 21.55 -14.96
CA THR A 61 -2.10 22.38 -15.41
C THR A 61 -2.58 23.36 -14.33
N PHE A 62 -1.88 23.42 -13.20
CA PHE A 62 -2.28 24.23 -12.07
C PHE A 62 -2.09 25.73 -12.36
N SER A 63 -3.08 26.53 -11.97
CA SER A 63 -3.05 27.98 -12.10
C SER A 63 -3.55 28.61 -10.81
N TYR A 64 -2.71 29.43 -10.18
CA TYR A 64 -3.06 30.15 -8.96
C TYR A 64 -4.27 31.07 -9.14
N GLU A 65 -4.47 31.63 -10.33
CA GLU A 65 -5.62 32.51 -10.63
C GLU A 65 -6.95 31.76 -10.65
N LYS A 66 -6.93 30.46 -10.99
CA LYS A 66 -8.11 29.58 -11.02
C LYS A 66 -8.26 28.76 -9.74
N ALA A 67 -7.31 28.86 -8.82
CA ALA A 67 -7.33 28.11 -7.57
C ALA A 67 -8.39 28.69 -6.62
N LEU A 68 -9.16 27.80 -5.99
CA LEU A 68 -10.17 28.18 -5.00
C LEU A 68 -9.50 28.48 -3.66
N SER A 69 -9.93 29.55 -2.99
CA SER A 69 -9.40 29.87 -1.66
C SER A 69 -10.02 28.95 -0.59
N HIS A 70 -9.35 28.82 0.55
CA HIS A 70 -9.86 28.03 1.69
C HIS A 70 -11.26 28.47 2.13
N LYS A 71 -11.56 29.77 2.08
CA LYS A 71 -12.88 30.34 2.41
C LYS A 71 -13.96 29.98 1.40
N ASP A 72 -13.58 29.74 0.15
CA ASP A 72 -14.53 29.38 -0.91
C ASP A 72 -14.96 27.91 -0.80
N ILE A 73 -14.11 27.04 -0.25
CA ILE A 73 -14.36 25.59 -0.11
C ILE A 73 -15.00 25.24 1.24
N TRP A 74 -14.52 25.81 2.36
CA TRP A 74 -14.86 25.33 3.71
C TRP A 74 -15.87 26.20 4.46
N LYS A 75 -17.02 26.49 3.84
CA LYS A 75 -18.16 27.11 4.54
C LYS A 75 -18.82 26.17 5.55
#